data_AF-A0A7X8XF32-F1
#
_entry.id   AF-A0A7X8XF32-F1
#
_cell.length_a   1.000
_cell.length_b   1.000
_cell.length_c   1.000
_cell.angle_alpha   90.00
_cell.angle_beta   90.00
_cell.angle_gamma   90.00
#
_symmetry.space_group_name_H-M   'P 1'
#
loop_
_entity.id
_entity.type
_entity.pdbx_description
1 polymer ?
#
loop_
_entity_poly.entity_id
_entity_poly.type
_entity_poly.pdbx_seq_one_letter_code
_entity_poly.pdbx_strand_id
1 'polypeptide(L)'
;VLYPEHVGKYFTEIVNDGIRGFFAETAIEQHELEGYLLARLAYDPSVGYRELIDEYFELYYGAAGAAMKDVYDTLEEIGYNPDSYRPQIMARDFPGSYIYGIHNEIDNWHLGTPERMKLVRNLLDKALALAATPLEKARIEDFIDRVWKQAEEGRVDFEKRDSIRKVPPPRFFLPRSGKECAGNLDKADFTAAFRFNDWTDAYKKEIEAGDLRILVDSTHLYLEYAENTADAFNNKESHFWSNGLECFLSDTKDGSYRQVFADVNGAVKVYTSYTVNGVTRFDEMNCTIPTVNLLQADSWRVRLALPLKELNLPSDDNVIYVNFIRARQYESGASAYFSPIFTRNHAEGIYRMGSLVLLDYQPDTRTLDINGALLDGHGEKLPHGWAINPAYPGKVTADNGAIQIEAPEKSLAYIHFEKLFRADPGDKIIFEYTSSGTGDGGCAINLFHGQVNFIKTLTHGKPGTEEERRHHVEFTMPPLETFSYPATHFRVSFLVWPNGTMKLSDIEVTVKKTDAGEK
;
A
#
# COMPACT_ATOMS: atom_id res chain seq x y z
N VAL A 1 -17.57 17.66 14.50
CA VAL A 1 -17.48 19.06 14.00
C VAL A 1 -18.58 19.83 14.70
N LEU A 2 -18.28 20.96 15.33
CA LEU A 2 -19.29 21.89 15.89
C LEU A 2 -19.48 23.02 14.89
N TYR A 3 -20.70 23.52 14.72
CA TYR A 3 -21.01 24.50 13.67
C TYR A 3 -22.18 25.45 14.01
N PRO A 4 -22.18 26.07 15.21
CA PRO A 4 -23.29 26.91 15.68
C PRO A 4 -23.57 28.13 14.79
N GLU A 5 -22.55 28.81 14.24
CA GLU A 5 -22.78 29.97 13.37
C GLU A 5 -23.49 29.56 12.08
N HIS A 6 -23.06 28.48 11.44
CA HIS A 6 -23.69 28.00 10.21
C HIS A 6 -25.08 27.41 10.46
N VAL A 7 -25.30 26.65 11.55
CA VAL A 7 -26.65 26.20 11.93
C VAL A 7 -27.58 27.39 12.14
N GLY A 8 -27.16 28.36 12.97
CA GLY A 8 -27.98 29.52 13.28
C GLY A 8 -28.34 30.31 12.03
N LYS A 9 -27.37 30.55 11.14
CA LYS A 9 -27.58 31.23 9.88
C LYS A 9 -28.59 30.52 8.98
N TYR A 10 -28.34 29.25 8.62
CA TYR A 10 -29.20 28.54 7.68
C TYR A 10 -30.60 28.29 8.26
N PHE A 11 -30.69 28.01 9.56
CA PHE A 11 -31.98 27.79 10.17
C PHE A 11 -32.79 29.09 10.29
N THR A 12 -32.12 30.23 10.47
CA THR A 12 -32.78 31.56 10.38
C THR A 12 -33.41 31.78 9.00
N GLU A 13 -32.73 31.38 7.91
CA GLU A 13 -33.30 31.44 6.56
C GLU A 13 -34.58 30.58 6.46
N ILE A 14 -34.53 29.35 6.96
CA ILE A 14 -35.67 28.41 6.95
C ILE A 14 -36.88 28.94 7.73
N VAL A 15 -36.68 29.47 8.94
CA VAL A 15 -37.79 29.98 9.75
C VAL A 15 -38.37 31.28 9.21
N ASN A 16 -37.57 32.09 8.51
CA ASN A 16 -38.03 33.29 7.81
C ASN A 16 -38.92 32.96 6.60
N ASP A 17 -38.72 31.79 5.98
CA ASP A 17 -39.61 31.25 4.95
C ASP A 17 -40.93 30.68 5.55
N GLY A 18 -41.13 30.79 6.86
CA GLY A 18 -42.35 30.38 7.57
C GLY A 18 -42.36 28.91 8.02
N ILE A 19 -41.25 28.19 7.85
CA ILE A 19 -41.12 26.79 8.25
C ILE A 19 -40.68 26.73 9.71
N ARG A 20 -41.61 26.42 10.61
CA ARG A 20 -41.36 26.39 12.07
C ARG A 20 -41.34 25.01 12.70
N GLY A 21 -41.90 24.01 12.02
CA GLY A 21 -41.83 22.61 12.46
C GLY A 21 -40.57 21.96 11.91
N PHE A 22 -39.79 21.29 12.76
CA PHE A 22 -38.59 20.58 12.33
C PHE A 22 -38.45 19.24 13.05
N PHE A 23 -37.77 18.32 12.38
CA PHE A 23 -37.22 17.10 12.96
C PHE A 23 -35.71 17.17 12.75
N ALA A 24 -34.94 17.10 13.84
CA ALA A 24 -33.49 17.18 13.77
C ALA A 24 -32.86 15.86 14.22
N GLU A 25 -31.99 15.31 13.38
CA GLU A 25 -31.06 14.26 13.75
C GLU A 25 -29.84 14.89 14.44
N THR A 26 -30.06 15.42 15.65
CA THR A 26 -29.01 16.04 16.45
C THR A 26 -28.54 15.06 17.52
N ALA A 27 -27.25 14.74 17.54
CA ALA A 27 -26.65 14.05 18.68
C ALA A 27 -26.47 15.05 19.82
N ILE A 28 -27.51 15.21 20.65
CA ILE A 28 -27.60 16.27 21.67
C ILE A 28 -26.40 16.22 22.62
N GLU A 29 -25.84 15.04 22.90
CA GLU A 29 -24.67 14.86 23.78
C GLU A 29 -23.40 15.58 23.27
N GLN A 30 -23.30 15.84 21.95
CA GLN A 30 -22.17 16.54 21.33
C GLN A 30 -22.58 17.89 20.69
N HIS A 31 -23.87 18.12 20.44
CA HIS A 31 -24.40 19.27 19.69
C HIS A 31 -25.47 20.04 20.50
N GLU A 32 -25.22 20.25 21.79
CA GLU A 32 -26.17 20.91 22.71
C GLU A 32 -26.53 22.33 22.24
N LEU A 33 -25.53 23.12 21.83
CA LEU A 33 -25.73 24.50 21.36
C LEU A 33 -26.54 24.52 20.06
N GLU A 34 -26.20 23.68 19.07
CA GLU A 34 -26.96 23.60 17.82
C GLU A 34 -28.41 23.19 18.08
N GLY A 35 -28.64 22.20 18.97
CA GLY A 35 -29.99 21.81 19.38
C GLY A 35 -30.77 22.95 20.05
N TYR A 36 -30.11 23.70 20.95
CA TYR A 36 -30.70 24.88 21.59
C TYR A 36 -31.07 25.96 20.56
N LEU A 37 -30.18 26.27 19.61
CA LEU A 37 -30.42 27.26 18.56
C LEU A 37 -31.62 26.89 17.69
N LEU A 38 -31.65 25.65 17.19
CA LEU A 38 -32.74 25.14 16.36
C LEU A 38 -34.09 25.25 17.09
N ALA A 39 -34.15 24.81 18.35
CA ALA A 39 -35.37 24.86 19.14
C ALA A 39 -35.84 26.30 19.41
N ARG A 40 -34.91 27.21 19.74
CA ARG A 40 -35.22 28.61 20.04
C ARG A 40 -35.71 29.37 18.80
N LEU A 41 -35.02 29.23 17.67
CA LEU A 41 -35.40 29.87 16.42
C LEU A 41 -36.74 29.35 15.87
N ALA A 42 -37.02 28.06 16.03
CA ALA A 42 -38.31 27.48 15.65
C ALA A 42 -39.47 28.04 16.49
N TYR A 43 -39.22 28.24 17.79
CA TYR A 43 -40.21 28.79 18.72
C TYR A 43 -40.45 30.28 18.49
N ASP A 44 -39.37 31.07 18.42
CA ASP A 44 -39.41 32.51 18.20
C ASP A 44 -38.34 32.96 17.19
N PRO A 45 -38.71 33.14 15.91
CA PRO A 45 -37.77 33.55 14.87
C PRO A 45 -37.45 35.04 14.91
N SER A 46 -38.05 35.82 15.83
CA SER A 46 -37.73 37.24 15.97
C SER A 46 -36.41 37.50 16.70
N VAL A 47 -35.86 36.49 17.37
CA VAL A 47 -34.58 36.57 18.08
C VAL A 47 -33.42 36.32 17.12
N GLY A 48 -32.35 37.11 17.23
CA GLY A 48 -31.16 36.91 16.41
C GLY A 48 -30.37 35.67 16.84
N TYR A 49 -29.98 34.80 15.90
CA TYR A 49 -29.25 33.58 16.24
C TYR A 49 -27.91 33.86 16.96
N ARG A 50 -27.22 34.97 16.65
CA ARG A 50 -26.00 35.38 17.36
C ARG A 50 -26.27 35.79 18.80
N GLU A 51 -27.39 36.44 19.05
CA GLU A 51 -27.82 36.81 20.41
C GLU A 51 -28.09 35.55 21.23
N LEU A 52 -28.66 34.51 20.62
CA LEU A 52 -28.86 33.20 21.25
C LEU A 52 -27.53 32.47 21.54
N ILE A 53 -26.54 32.56 20.63
CA ILE A 53 -25.20 32.02 20.87
C ILE A 53 -24.57 32.71 22.09
N ASP A 54 -24.59 34.04 22.13
CA ASP A 54 -24.03 34.82 23.24
C ASP A 54 -24.77 34.53 24.56
N GLU A 55 -26.11 34.47 24.54
CA GLU A 55 -26.96 34.06 25.68
C GLU A 55 -26.54 32.67 26.20
N TYR A 56 -26.35 31.69 25.31
CA TYR A 56 -25.98 30.35 25.71
C TYR A 56 -24.63 30.31 26.43
N PHE A 57 -23.60 30.97 25.89
CA PHE A 57 -22.29 30.97 26.53
C PHE A 57 -22.29 31.71 27.88
N GLU A 58 -23.04 32.82 27.98
CA GLU A 58 -23.21 33.54 29.24
C GLU A 58 -23.93 32.69 30.30
N LEU A 59 -25.09 32.11 29.96
CA LEU A 59 -25.92 31.39 30.93
C LEU A 59 -25.40 30.00 31.27
N TYR A 60 -24.81 29.30 30.31
CA TYR A 60 -24.36 27.92 30.50
C TYR A 60 -22.94 27.84 31.06
N TYR A 61 -22.01 28.68 30.61
CA TYR A 61 -20.61 28.62 31.04
C TYR A 61 -20.19 29.77 31.96
N GLY A 62 -21.04 30.77 32.18
CA GLY A 62 -20.80 31.85 33.15
C GLY A 62 -19.50 32.59 32.87
N ALA A 63 -18.62 32.67 33.88
CA ALA A 63 -17.32 33.36 33.76
C ALA A 63 -16.41 32.79 32.66
N ALA A 64 -16.58 31.52 32.30
CA ALA A 64 -15.83 30.87 31.22
C ALA A 64 -16.49 31.01 29.84
N GLY A 65 -17.65 31.66 29.73
CA GLY A 65 -18.46 31.74 28.51
C GLY A 65 -17.68 32.21 27.28
N ALA A 66 -16.98 33.34 27.39
CA ALA A 66 -16.17 33.86 26.28
C ALA A 66 -15.07 32.87 25.84
N ALA A 67 -14.42 32.19 26.79
CA ALA A 67 -13.37 31.21 26.45
C ALA A 67 -13.94 29.94 25.82
N MET A 68 -15.13 29.49 26.23
CA MET A 68 -15.82 28.39 25.57
C MET A 68 -16.34 28.79 24.19
N LYS A 69 -16.74 30.04 23.98
CA LYS A 69 -17.06 30.55 22.65
C LYS A 69 -15.83 30.49 21.73
N ASP A 70 -14.65 30.88 22.20
CA ASP A 70 -13.39 30.74 21.44
C ASP A 70 -13.15 29.28 21.00
N VAL A 71 -13.48 28.29 21.86
CA VAL A 71 -13.36 26.85 21.53
C VAL A 71 -14.28 26.47 20.38
N TYR A 72 -15.56 26.84 20.45
CA TYR A 72 -16.55 26.51 19.42
C TYR A 72 -16.22 27.21 18.09
N ASP A 73 -15.92 28.51 18.14
CA ASP A 73 -15.54 29.29 16.96
C ASP A 73 -14.32 28.66 16.26
N THR A 74 -13.31 28.23 17.03
CA THR A 74 -12.11 27.55 16.50
C THR A 74 -12.45 26.21 15.84
N LEU A 75 -13.29 25.39 16.48
CA LEU A 75 -13.68 24.08 15.94
C LEU A 75 -14.52 24.21 14.67
N GLU A 76 -15.40 25.21 14.61
CA GLU A 76 -16.19 25.53 13.43
C GLU A 76 -15.31 26.06 12.30
N GLU A 77 -14.36 26.96 12.58
CA GLU A 77 -13.40 27.47 11.59
C GLU A 77 -12.56 26.33 10.98
N ILE A 78 -12.15 25.35 11.80
CA ILE A 78 -11.43 24.17 11.28
C ILE A 78 -12.34 23.32 10.39
N GLY A 79 -13.56 23.01 10.85
CA GLY A 79 -14.46 22.07 10.17
C GLY A 79 -15.19 22.64 8.95
N TYR A 80 -15.46 23.94 8.95
CA TYR A 80 -16.24 24.66 7.93
C TYR A 80 -15.39 25.59 7.07
N ASN A 81 -14.09 25.32 6.95
CA ASN A 81 -13.17 26.01 6.04
C ASN A 81 -12.62 25.04 4.98
N PRO A 82 -12.93 25.21 3.69
CA PRO A 82 -12.37 24.42 2.60
C PRO A 82 -10.84 24.33 2.59
N ASP A 83 -10.16 25.41 3.01
CA ASP A 83 -8.69 25.47 3.07
C ASP A 83 -8.10 24.61 4.19
N SER A 84 -8.93 24.16 5.15
CA SER A 84 -8.51 23.23 6.20
C SER A 84 -8.42 21.78 5.72
N TYR A 85 -8.97 21.47 4.54
CA TYR A 85 -8.98 20.14 3.95
C TYR A 85 -7.86 19.96 2.91
N ARG A 86 -7.55 18.70 2.57
CA ARG A 86 -6.56 18.42 1.52
C ARG A 86 -7.08 18.85 0.14
N PRO A 87 -6.24 19.44 -0.73
CA PRO A 87 -6.68 19.82 -2.08
C PRO A 87 -7.28 18.65 -2.88
N GLN A 88 -6.80 17.42 -2.66
CA GLN A 88 -7.29 16.23 -3.37
C GLN A 88 -8.74 15.89 -3.01
N ILE A 89 -9.18 16.11 -1.77
CA ILE A 89 -10.57 15.83 -1.37
C ILE A 89 -11.50 16.94 -1.86
N MET A 90 -11.04 18.19 -1.88
CA MET A 90 -11.82 19.34 -2.35
C MET A 90 -12.01 19.37 -3.87
N ALA A 91 -11.12 18.71 -4.63
CA ALA A 91 -11.26 18.58 -6.08
C ALA A 91 -12.17 17.43 -6.53
N ARG A 92 -12.71 16.62 -5.60
CA ARG A 92 -13.62 15.51 -5.95
C ARG A 92 -15.05 16.01 -6.13
N ASP A 93 -15.70 15.51 -7.17
CA ASP A 93 -17.16 15.59 -7.28
C ASP A 93 -17.81 14.59 -6.32
N PHE A 94 -18.69 15.10 -5.45
CA PHE A 94 -19.46 14.28 -4.52
C PHE A 94 -20.91 14.17 -5.01
N PRO A 95 -21.38 12.98 -5.40
CA PRO A 95 -22.80 12.78 -5.66
C PRO A 95 -23.56 12.76 -4.32
N GLY A 96 -24.12 13.91 -3.91
CA GLY A 96 -24.96 14.04 -2.71
C GLY A 96 -24.48 15.11 -1.73
N SER A 97 -24.86 14.97 -0.45
CA SER A 97 -24.46 15.91 0.61
C SER A 97 -22.96 15.85 0.88
N TYR A 98 -22.32 17.03 0.91
CA TYR A 98 -20.89 17.29 1.16
C TYR A 98 -20.32 16.50 2.36
N ILE A 99 -21.15 16.21 3.37
CA ILE A 99 -20.75 15.62 4.65
C ILE A 99 -20.41 14.12 4.53
N TYR A 100 -20.99 13.38 3.57
CA TYR A 100 -20.79 11.92 3.48
C TYR A 100 -19.51 11.50 2.75
N GLY A 101 -18.91 12.38 1.94
CA GLY A 101 -17.78 12.04 1.07
C GLY A 101 -16.41 12.48 1.58
N ILE A 102 -16.36 13.45 2.49
CA ILE A 102 -15.13 14.18 2.85
C ILE A 102 -14.46 13.62 4.11
N HIS A 103 -15.24 13.04 5.01
CA HIS A 103 -14.78 12.58 6.32
C HIS A 103 -14.24 11.14 6.32
N ASN A 104 -13.29 10.82 5.43
CA ASN A 104 -12.49 9.60 5.60
C ASN A 104 -11.39 9.82 6.65
N GLU A 105 -10.76 8.75 7.11
CA GLU A 105 -9.78 8.82 8.19
C GLU A 105 -8.65 9.83 7.93
N ILE A 106 -8.04 9.81 6.73
CA ILE A 106 -6.88 10.66 6.44
C ILE A 106 -7.31 12.13 6.38
N ASP A 107 -8.45 12.41 5.77
CA ASP A 107 -8.99 13.78 5.67
C ASP A 107 -9.48 14.30 7.03
N ASN A 108 -10.10 13.46 7.86
CA ASN A 108 -10.47 13.82 9.23
C ASN A 108 -9.25 14.21 10.08
N TRP A 109 -8.17 13.43 10.02
CA TRP A 109 -6.95 13.75 10.77
C TRP A 109 -6.10 14.84 10.13
N HIS A 110 -6.41 15.24 8.89
CA HIS A 110 -5.91 16.49 8.32
C HIS A 110 -6.53 17.72 8.98
N LEU A 111 -7.77 17.63 9.47
CA LEU A 111 -8.38 18.64 10.33
C LEU A 111 -7.73 18.64 11.73
N GLY A 112 -7.58 17.45 12.33
CA GLY A 112 -6.99 17.23 13.65
C GLY A 112 -5.45 17.15 13.67
N THR A 113 -4.76 18.16 13.12
CA THR A 113 -3.27 18.25 13.21
C THR A 113 -2.79 18.40 14.66
N PRO A 114 -1.56 17.99 15.02
CA PRO A 114 -1.02 18.19 16.38
C PRO A 114 -1.09 19.65 16.85
N GLU A 115 -0.83 20.59 15.94
CA GLU A 115 -0.86 22.03 16.21
C GLU A 115 -2.28 22.51 16.56
N ARG A 116 -3.28 22.10 15.77
CA ARG A 116 -4.70 22.42 16.01
C ARG A 116 -5.23 21.74 17.28
N MET A 117 -4.86 20.48 17.50
CA MET A 117 -5.22 19.75 18.73
C MET A 117 -4.68 20.48 19.96
N LYS A 118 -3.41 20.91 19.92
CA LYS A 118 -2.81 21.68 21.01
C LYS A 118 -3.47 23.04 21.21
N LEU A 119 -3.83 23.73 20.12
CA LEU A 119 -4.55 25.01 20.18
C LEU A 119 -5.88 24.86 20.94
N VAL A 120 -6.71 23.89 20.54
CA VAL A 120 -8.02 23.67 21.17
C VAL A 120 -7.85 23.23 22.63
N ARG A 121 -6.88 22.36 22.94
CA ARG A 121 -6.58 21.98 24.33
C ARG A 121 -6.24 23.18 25.21
N ASN A 122 -5.40 24.09 24.72
CA ASN A 122 -5.04 25.30 25.47
C ASN A 122 -6.26 26.21 25.72
N LEU A 123 -7.20 26.28 24.78
CA LEU A 123 -8.45 27.04 24.94
C LEU A 123 -9.35 26.39 26.01
N LEU A 124 -9.45 25.06 26.03
CA LEU A 124 -10.19 24.32 27.05
C LEU A 124 -9.55 24.50 28.45
N ASP A 125 -8.22 24.47 28.54
CA ASP A 125 -7.51 24.72 29.80
C ASP A 125 -7.73 26.16 30.30
N LYS A 126 -7.74 27.14 29.38
CA LYS A 126 -8.10 28.53 29.69
C LYS A 126 -9.54 28.64 30.20
N ALA A 127 -10.50 27.96 29.57
CA ALA A 127 -11.90 27.94 30.00
C ALA A 127 -12.05 27.34 31.41
N LEU A 128 -11.39 26.21 31.69
CA LEU A 128 -11.37 25.60 33.02
C LEU A 128 -10.80 26.54 34.09
N ALA A 129 -9.76 27.30 33.77
CA ALA A 129 -9.14 28.24 34.70
C ALA A 129 -10.03 29.46 35.00
N LEU A 130 -10.91 29.84 34.07
CA LEU A 130 -11.83 30.97 34.21
C LEU A 130 -13.15 30.61 34.88
N ALA A 131 -13.53 29.33 34.90
CA ALA A 131 -14.74 28.87 35.57
C ALA A 131 -14.70 29.22 37.06
N ALA A 132 -15.68 30.00 37.51
CA ALA A 132 -15.75 30.55 38.86
C ALA A 132 -16.50 29.62 39.82
N THR A 133 -17.46 28.84 39.32
CA THR A 133 -18.30 27.97 40.14
C THR A 133 -18.06 26.48 39.89
N PRO A 134 -18.39 25.59 40.86
CA PRO A 134 -18.32 24.15 40.65
C PRO A 134 -19.16 23.67 39.46
N LEU A 135 -20.31 24.31 39.21
CA LEU A 135 -21.20 23.94 38.12
C LEU A 135 -20.62 24.32 36.75
N GLU A 136 -20.04 25.52 36.62
CA GLU A 136 -19.36 25.95 35.39
C GLU A 136 -18.21 25.01 35.05
N LYS A 137 -17.39 24.67 36.07
CA LYS A 137 -16.28 23.74 35.89
C LYS A 137 -16.75 22.35 35.43
N ALA A 138 -17.79 21.82 36.08
CA ALA A 138 -18.36 20.53 35.72
C ALA A 138 -18.89 20.49 34.27
N ARG A 139 -19.47 21.57 33.77
CA ARG A 139 -19.93 21.65 32.37
C ARG A 139 -18.79 21.64 31.36
N ILE A 140 -17.66 22.27 31.68
CA ILE A 140 -16.47 22.26 30.81
C ILE A 140 -15.80 20.89 30.86
N GLU A 141 -15.68 20.28 32.04
CA GLU A 141 -15.17 18.91 32.20
C GLU A 141 -16.01 17.91 31.42
N ASP A 142 -17.35 18.04 31.46
CA ASP A 142 -18.27 17.21 30.69
C ASP A 142 -18.09 17.38 29.17
N PHE A 143 -17.90 18.62 28.68
CA PHE A 143 -17.55 18.86 27.28
C PHE A 143 -16.23 18.18 26.88
N ILE A 144 -15.20 18.29 27.73
CA ILE A 144 -13.91 17.64 27.50
C ILE A 144 -14.10 16.12 27.39
N ASP A 145 -14.85 15.53 28.31
CA ASP A 145 -15.05 14.09 28.38
C ASP A 145 -15.88 13.55 27.20
N ARG A 146 -16.95 14.24 26.80
CA ARG A 146 -17.88 13.77 25.76
C ARG A 146 -17.45 14.11 24.34
N VAL A 147 -16.78 15.25 24.15
CA VAL A 147 -16.46 15.78 22.82
C VAL A 147 -14.97 15.68 22.53
N TRP A 148 -14.14 16.23 23.42
CA TRP A 148 -12.72 16.43 23.10
C TRP A 148 -11.87 15.17 23.26
N LYS A 149 -12.11 14.40 24.32
CA LYS A 149 -11.33 13.20 24.64
C LYS A 149 -11.32 12.18 23.50
N GLN A 150 -12.45 12.00 22.80
CA GLN A 150 -12.53 11.13 21.64
C GLN A 150 -11.58 11.58 20.50
N ALA A 151 -11.39 12.89 20.32
CA ALA A 151 -10.45 13.43 19.34
C ALA A 151 -8.99 13.18 19.77
N GLU A 152 -8.67 13.28 21.06
CA GLU A 152 -7.32 12.98 21.57
C GLU A 152 -6.99 11.49 21.41
N GLU A 153 -7.90 10.59 21.84
CA GLU A 153 -7.75 9.15 21.68
C GLU A 153 -7.65 8.74 20.22
N GLY A 154 -8.54 9.29 19.38
CA GLY A 154 -8.54 9.05 17.95
C GLY A 154 -7.24 9.48 17.27
N ARG A 155 -6.60 10.58 17.73
CA ARG A 155 -5.35 11.08 17.16
C ARG A 155 -4.20 10.10 17.44
N VAL A 156 -4.10 9.63 18.69
CA VAL A 156 -3.10 8.63 19.10
C VAL A 156 -3.25 7.36 18.25
N ASP A 157 -4.49 6.91 18.08
CA ASP A 157 -4.84 5.76 17.27
C ASP A 157 -4.49 5.94 15.78
N PHE A 158 -4.75 7.13 15.23
CA PHE A 158 -4.37 7.48 13.87
C PHE A 158 -2.85 7.47 13.68
N GLU A 159 -2.09 8.11 14.57
CA GLU A 159 -0.63 8.16 14.48
C GLU A 159 -0.02 6.77 14.55
N LYS A 160 -0.57 5.90 15.40
CA LYS A 160 -0.20 4.48 15.44
C LYS A 160 -0.45 3.82 14.08
N ARG A 161 -1.66 3.94 13.51
CA ARG A 161 -1.98 3.36 12.19
C ARG A 161 -1.14 3.95 11.06
N ASP A 162 -0.87 5.26 11.09
CA ASP A 162 -0.05 5.95 10.09
C ASP A 162 1.42 5.51 10.16
N SER A 163 1.97 5.34 11.36
CA SER A 163 3.31 4.77 11.54
C SER A 163 3.43 3.37 10.94
N ILE A 164 2.39 2.55 11.08
CA ILE A 164 2.29 1.21 10.50
C ILE A 164 2.19 1.28 8.98
N ARG A 165 1.35 2.17 8.43
CA ARG A 165 1.20 2.39 6.97
C ARG A 165 2.53 2.74 6.29
N LYS A 166 3.37 3.54 6.96
CA LYS A 166 4.68 3.96 6.47
C LYS A 166 5.72 2.85 6.40
N VAL A 167 5.50 1.72 7.08
CA VAL A 167 6.33 0.53 6.91
C VAL A 167 5.79 -0.23 5.70
N PRO A 168 6.49 -0.35 4.56
CA PRO A 168 6.00 -1.13 3.43
C PRO A 168 6.06 -2.64 3.75
N PRO A 169 5.08 -3.47 3.31
CA PRO A 169 5.24 -4.92 3.35
C PRO A 169 6.42 -5.35 2.47
N PRO A 170 7.13 -6.45 2.81
CA PRO A 170 8.19 -7.00 1.97
C PRO A 170 7.67 -7.37 0.58
N ARG A 171 8.47 -7.12 -0.45
CA ARG A 171 8.16 -7.48 -1.83
C ARG A 171 9.39 -8.05 -2.49
N PHE A 172 9.31 -9.32 -2.90
CA PHE A 172 10.40 -10.05 -3.53
C PHE A 172 10.00 -10.55 -4.90
N PHE A 173 11.00 -10.74 -5.76
CA PHE A 173 10.81 -11.22 -7.12
C PHE A 173 11.50 -12.56 -7.25
N LEU A 174 10.71 -13.58 -7.57
CA LEU A 174 11.13 -14.96 -7.53
C LEU A 174 11.17 -15.52 -8.95
N PRO A 175 12.37 -15.70 -9.55
CA PRO A 175 12.47 -16.36 -10.85
C PRO A 175 12.04 -17.82 -10.73
N ARG A 176 11.26 -18.28 -11.70
CA ARG A 176 11.01 -19.72 -11.87
C ARG A 176 12.32 -20.46 -12.07
N SER A 177 12.44 -21.65 -11.47
CA SER A 177 13.65 -22.49 -11.43
C SER A 177 14.13 -22.96 -12.82
N GLY A 178 13.33 -22.80 -13.88
CA GLY A 178 13.59 -23.34 -15.22
C GLY A 178 13.48 -24.85 -15.33
N LYS A 179 13.39 -25.55 -14.19
CA LYS A 179 13.28 -27.00 -14.08
C LYS A 179 12.01 -27.35 -13.33
N GLU A 180 11.07 -27.94 -14.07
CA GLU A 180 9.85 -28.48 -13.49
C GLU A 180 10.18 -29.64 -12.53
N CYS A 181 9.73 -29.48 -11.28
CA CYS A 181 9.91 -30.46 -10.22
C CYS A 181 8.59 -31.19 -9.89
N ALA A 182 7.44 -30.63 -10.31
CA ALA A 182 6.11 -31.27 -10.25
C ALA A 182 5.79 -31.86 -8.86
N GLY A 183 6.01 -31.04 -7.82
CA GLY A 183 5.80 -31.42 -6.42
C GLY A 183 6.88 -32.32 -5.79
N ASN A 184 7.87 -32.79 -6.55
CA ASN A 184 8.91 -33.67 -6.01
C ASN A 184 10.03 -32.88 -5.30
N LEU A 185 10.09 -33.02 -3.97
CA LEU A 185 11.04 -32.32 -3.10
C LEU A 185 12.51 -32.75 -3.25
N ASP A 186 12.79 -33.93 -3.81
CA ASP A 186 14.16 -34.38 -4.06
C ASP A 186 14.74 -33.80 -5.36
N LYS A 187 13.88 -33.32 -6.27
CA LYS A 187 14.28 -32.69 -7.53
C LYS A 187 14.52 -31.19 -7.43
N ALA A 188 13.93 -30.56 -6.42
CA ALA A 188 14.01 -29.14 -6.15
C ALA A 188 15.41 -28.77 -5.62
N ASP A 189 16.08 -27.84 -6.30
CA ASP A 189 17.40 -27.34 -5.89
C ASP A 189 17.25 -26.16 -4.93
N PHE A 190 17.18 -26.48 -3.63
CA PHE A 190 17.12 -25.46 -2.57
C PHE A 190 18.43 -24.69 -2.40
N THR A 191 19.54 -25.10 -3.02
CA THR A 191 20.80 -24.32 -2.95
C THR A 191 20.77 -23.10 -3.86
N ALA A 192 20.02 -23.17 -4.96
CA ALA A 192 19.75 -22.07 -5.88
C ALA A 192 18.50 -21.23 -5.50
N ALA A 193 17.81 -21.59 -4.42
CA ALA A 193 16.59 -20.92 -3.98
C ALA A 193 16.84 -19.52 -3.41
N PHE A 194 15.83 -18.65 -3.50
CA PHE A 194 15.85 -17.37 -2.80
C PHE A 194 15.91 -17.63 -1.29
N ARG A 195 16.86 -17.01 -0.59
CA ARG A 195 17.03 -17.14 0.86
C ARG A 195 16.49 -15.91 1.58
N PHE A 196 15.72 -16.13 2.64
CA PHE A 196 15.22 -15.13 3.56
C PHE A 196 15.62 -15.51 4.99
N ASN A 197 16.27 -14.57 5.68
CA ASN A 197 16.70 -14.70 7.07
C ASN A 197 16.53 -13.38 7.87
N ASP A 198 15.94 -12.36 7.28
CA ASP A 198 15.73 -11.03 7.88
C ASP A 198 14.40 -10.98 8.66
N TRP A 199 14.27 -11.86 9.65
CA TRP A 199 13.03 -12.04 10.40
C TRP A 199 12.78 -10.90 11.41
N THR A 200 11.50 -10.58 11.61
CA THR A 200 11.07 -9.71 12.71
C THR A 200 10.01 -10.36 13.59
N ASP A 201 9.77 -9.84 14.78
CA ASP A 201 8.55 -10.11 15.51
C ASP A 201 7.33 -9.47 14.82
N ALA A 202 6.15 -9.59 15.45
CA ALA A 202 4.91 -9.01 14.93
C ALA A 202 4.97 -7.48 14.79
N TYR A 203 5.87 -6.79 15.50
CA TYR A 203 5.97 -5.33 15.60
C TYR A 203 7.24 -4.77 14.95
N LYS A 204 7.88 -5.54 14.04
CA LYS A 204 9.07 -5.15 13.27
C LYS A 204 10.36 -5.06 14.10
N LYS A 205 10.42 -5.66 15.29
CA LYS A 205 11.69 -5.82 16.01
C LYS A 205 12.44 -7.00 15.43
N GLU A 206 13.71 -6.83 15.07
CA GLU A 206 14.55 -7.92 14.58
C GLU A 206 14.59 -9.09 15.57
N ILE A 207 14.52 -10.31 15.04
CA ILE A 207 14.56 -11.53 15.84
C ILE A 207 15.30 -12.63 15.08
N GLU A 208 16.08 -13.43 15.80
CA GLU A 208 16.71 -14.61 15.21
C GLU A 208 15.68 -15.75 15.04
N ALA A 209 15.69 -16.33 13.84
CA ALA A 209 14.96 -17.53 13.48
C ALA A 209 15.78 -18.33 12.46
N GLY A 210 15.18 -19.36 11.88
CA GLY A 210 15.83 -20.20 10.87
C GLY A 210 15.98 -19.55 9.51
N ASP A 211 16.58 -20.29 8.59
CA ASP A 211 16.68 -19.94 7.18
C ASP A 211 15.43 -20.40 6.43
N LEU A 212 14.74 -19.47 5.76
CA LEU A 212 13.68 -19.79 4.80
C LEU A 212 14.23 -19.71 3.39
N ARG A 213 13.99 -20.75 2.59
CA ARG A 213 14.35 -20.84 1.18
C ARG A 213 13.11 -21.04 0.35
N ILE A 214 13.00 -20.27 -0.73
CA ILE A 214 11.82 -20.20 -1.58
C ILE A 214 12.25 -20.43 -3.03
N LEU A 215 11.59 -21.38 -3.69
CA LEU A 215 11.78 -21.71 -5.10
C LEU A 215 10.40 -21.88 -5.76
N VAL A 216 10.27 -21.65 -7.05
CA VAL A 216 9.00 -21.80 -7.76
C VAL A 216 9.21 -22.43 -9.13
N ASP A 217 8.30 -23.30 -9.57
CA ASP A 217 8.20 -23.77 -10.95
C ASP A 217 6.83 -23.40 -11.55
N SER A 218 6.41 -24.01 -12.67
CA SER A 218 5.09 -23.70 -13.26
C SER A 218 3.91 -24.25 -12.46
N THR A 219 4.15 -25.16 -11.52
CA THR A 219 3.12 -25.94 -10.83
C THR A 219 3.11 -25.78 -9.31
N HIS A 220 4.26 -25.49 -8.69
CA HIS A 220 4.43 -25.47 -7.24
C HIS A 220 5.31 -24.31 -6.77
N LEU A 221 4.98 -23.82 -5.56
CA LEU A 221 5.87 -23.01 -4.73
C LEU A 221 6.54 -23.93 -3.69
N TYR A 222 7.86 -23.99 -3.71
CA TYR A 222 8.66 -24.81 -2.83
C TYR A 222 9.22 -23.99 -1.68
N LEU A 223 9.08 -24.50 -0.46
CA LEU A 223 9.63 -23.91 0.76
C LEU A 223 10.57 -24.90 1.43
N GLU A 224 11.72 -24.43 1.90
CA GLU A 224 12.56 -25.12 2.89
C GLU A 224 12.75 -24.16 4.05
N TYR A 225 12.30 -24.54 5.24
CA TYR A 225 12.66 -23.86 6.48
C TYR A 225 13.64 -24.73 7.26
N ALA A 226 14.72 -24.15 7.77
CA ALA A 226 15.70 -24.86 8.58
C ALA A 226 16.20 -24.00 9.75
N GLU A 227 16.21 -24.55 10.96
CA GLU A 227 16.83 -23.94 12.14
C GLU A 227 17.79 -24.92 12.82
N ASN A 228 18.91 -24.41 13.34
CA ASN A 228 19.94 -25.20 14.02
C ASN A 228 19.91 -24.91 15.52
N THR A 229 18.76 -25.14 16.14
CA THR A 229 18.55 -24.98 17.59
C THR A 229 17.74 -26.16 18.13
N ALA A 230 17.83 -26.40 19.44
CA ALA A 230 17.00 -27.40 20.13
C ALA A 230 15.54 -26.94 20.37
N ASP A 231 15.17 -25.72 19.97
CA ASP A 231 13.89 -25.09 20.32
C ASP A 231 12.69 -25.87 19.77
N ALA A 232 12.69 -26.23 18.48
CA ALA A 232 11.66 -27.07 17.89
C ALA A 232 11.49 -28.41 18.62
N PHE A 233 12.59 -29.10 18.91
CA PHE A 233 12.57 -30.43 19.53
C PHE A 233 12.10 -30.38 20.98
N ASN A 234 12.59 -29.42 21.76
CA ASN A 234 12.23 -29.27 23.16
C ASN A 234 10.75 -28.93 23.35
N ASN A 235 10.14 -28.26 22.37
CA ASN A 235 8.75 -27.84 22.40
C ASN A 235 7.84 -28.64 21.46
N LYS A 236 8.25 -29.84 21.03
CA LYS A 236 7.50 -30.67 20.05
C LYS A 236 6.15 -31.20 20.54
N GLU A 237 5.95 -31.24 21.85
CA GLU A 237 4.69 -31.65 22.50
C GLU A 237 3.71 -30.47 22.66
N SER A 238 4.07 -29.28 22.18
CA SER A 238 3.17 -28.12 22.17
C SER A 238 1.95 -28.38 21.28
N HIS A 239 0.90 -27.58 21.48
CA HIS A 239 -0.28 -27.63 20.62
C HIS A 239 0.10 -27.47 19.13
N PHE A 240 -0.63 -28.13 18.22
CA PHE A 240 -0.36 -28.13 16.78
C PHE A 240 -0.05 -26.73 16.22
N TRP A 241 -0.91 -25.74 16.48
CA TRP A 241 -0.73 -24.34 16.04
C TRP A 241 0.37 -23.55 16.75
N SER A 242 1.04 -24.12 17.75
CA SER A 242 1.98 -23.40 18.62
C SER A 242 3.44 -23.56 18.23
N ASN A 243 3.80 -24.60 17.48
CA ASN A 243 5.20 -24.85 17.11
C ASN A 243 5.29 -25.42 15.70
N GLY A 244 5.56 -24.55 14.73
CA GLY A 244 5.67 -24.94 13.32
C GLY A 244 6.01 -23.79 12.39
N LEU A 245 5.86 -24.05 11.09
CA LEU A 245 5.93 -23.08 10.00
C LEU A 245 4.51 -22.86 9.48
N GLU A 246 4.05 -21.63 9.59
CA GLU A 246 2.73 -21.20 9.16
C GLU A 246 2.86 -20.30 7.93
N CYS A 247 2.12 -20.61 6.88
CA CYS A 247 2.17 -19.92 5.61
C CYS A 247 0.78 -19.40 5.27
N PHE A 248 0.63 -18.09 5.20
CA PHE A 248 -0.55 -17.44 4.64
C PHE A 248 -0.26 -17.08 3.19
N LEU A 249 -1.16 -17.44 2.28
CA LEU A 249 -1.02 -17.18 0.85
C LEU A 249 -2.32 -16.62 0.28
N SER A 250 -2.24 -15.62 -0.59
CA SER A 250 -3.41 -15.09 -1.30
C SER A 250 -3.00 -14.54 -2.67
N ASP A 251 -3.94 -14.49 -3.60
CA ASP A 251 -3.82 -13.82 -4.88
C ASP A 251 -4.39 -12.39 -4.84
N THR A 252 -5.11 -12.03 -3.77
CA THR A 252 -5.68 -10.69 -3.55
C THR A 252 -5.27 -10.10 -2.19
N LYS A 253 -5.60 -8.83 -1.98
CA LYS A 253 -5.48 -8.16 -0.67
C LYS A 253 -6.82 -8.01 0.06
N ASP A 254 -7.86 -8.72 -0.37
CA ASP A 254 -9.22 -8.56 0.16
C ASP A 254 -9.45 -9.22 1.53
N GLY A 255 -8.46 -9.97 2.03
CA GLY A 255 -8.53 -10.68 3.31
C GLY A 255 -8.86 -12.17 3.17
N SER A 256 -9.20 -12.65 1.96
CA SER A 256 -9.25 -14.07 1.65
C SER A 256 -7.84 -14.64 1.56
N TYR A 257 -7.61 -15.83 2.09
CA TYR A 257 -6.29 -16.46 2.08
C TYR A 257 -6.37 -17.98 2.20
N ARG A 258 -5.26 -18.64 1.86
CA ARG A 258 -4.95 -20.03 2.18
C ARG A 258 -3.96 -20.04 3.33
N GLN A 259 -4.22 -20.87 4.33
CA GLN A 259 -3.33 -21.06 5.48
C GLN A 259 -2.83 -22.49 5.44
N VAL A 260 -1.52 -22.65 5.25
CA VAL A 260 -0.82 -23.95 5.32
C VAL A 260 0.02 -23.94 6.58
N PHE A 261 -0.20 -24.89 7.48
CA PHE A 261 0.58 -25.02 8.70
C PHE A 261 1.24 -26.38 8.76
N ALA A 262 2.56 -26.39 8.87
CA ALA A 262 3.36 -27.58 9.10
C ALA A 262 3.93 -27.53 10.53
N ASP A 263 3.51 -28.45 11.38
CA ASP A 263 4.08 -28.57 12.72
C ASP A 263 5.48 -29.18 12.70
N VAL A 264 6.21 -29.05 13.81
CA VAL A 264 7.57 -29.62 13.92
C VAL A 264 7.62 -31.15 13.84
N ASN A 265 6.49 -31.82 14.06
CA ASN A 265 6.38 -33.28 13.96
C ASN A 265 6.09 -33.75 12.52
N GLY A 266 5.84 -32.82 11.59
CA GLY A 266 5.62 -33.06 10.17
C GLY A 266 4.15 -33.22 9.77
N ALA A 267 3.22 -32.99 10.69
CA ALA A 267 1.80 -32.93 10.34
C ALA A 267 1.50 -31.60 9.64
N VAL A 268 0.75 -31.66 8.54
CA VAL A 268 0.39 -30.49 7.74
C VAL A 268 -1.12 -30.38 7.63
N LYS A 269 -1.65 -29.18 7.82
CA LYS A 269 -3.06 -28.85 7.56
C LYS A 269 -3.19 -27.64 6.65
N VAL A 270 -4.26 -27.62 5.86
CA VAL A 270 -4.56 -26.54 4.91
C VAL A 270 -5.97 -26.04 5.16
N TYR A 271 -6.10 -24.72 5.23
CA TYR A 271 -7.38 -24.04 5.42
C TYR A 271 -7.55 -22.91 4.42
N THR A 272 -8.80 -22.50 4.22
CA THR A 272 -9.15 -21.31 3.45
C THR A 272 -9.98 -20.35 4.30
N SER A 273 -9.67 -19.06 4.17
CA SER A 273 -10.48 -17.95 4.67
C SER A 273 -11.14 -17.21 3.51
N TYR A 274 -12.41 -16.87 3.66
CA TYR A 274 -13.17 -16.11 2.67
C TYR A 274 -14.36 -15.40 3.34
N THR A 275 -14.84 -14.30 2.74
CA THR A 275 -15.96 -13.52 3.30
C THR A 275 -17.23 -13.74 2.47
N VAL A 276 -18.33 -14.09 3.15
CA VAL A 276 -19.67 -14.18 2.55
C VAL A 276 -20.61 -13.24 3.29
N ASN A 277 -21.19 -12.26 2.59
CA ASN A 277 -22.11 -11.26 3.17
C ASN A 277 -21.52 -10.57 4.41
N GLY A 278 -20.24 -10.22 4.37
CA GLY A 278 -19.55 -9.55 5.48
C GLY A 278 -19.11 -10.46 6.64
N VAL A 279 -19.40 -11.77 6.58
CA VAL A 279 -18.95 -12.75 7.58
C VAL A 279 -17.75 -13.54 7.06
N THR A 280 -16.63 -13.46 7.77
CA THR A 280 -15.45 -14.29 7.49
C THR A 280 -15.71 -15.73 7.89
N ARG A 281 -15.47 -16.66 6.97
CA ARG A 281 -15.56 -18.10 7.16
C ARG A 281 -14.17 -18.72 7.05
N PHE A 282 -14.00 -19.85 7.71
CA PHE A 282 -12.76 -20.59 7.74
C PHE A 282 -13.06 -22.08 7.63
N ASP A 283 -12.60 -22.70 6.55
CA ASP A 283 -12.87 -24.10 6.24
C ASP A 283 -11.57 -24.86 5.98
N GLU A 284 -11.52 -26.12 6.42
CA GLU A 284 -10.42 -27.03 6.10
C GLU A 284 -10.48 -27.44 4.63
N MET A 285 -9.34 -27.40 3.95
CA MET A 285 -9.23 -27.79 2.54
C MET A 285 -8.72 -29.21 2.41
N ASN A 286 -9.35 -29.98 1.53
CA ASN A 286 -8.80 -31.26 1.10
C ASN A 286 -7.70 -31.03 0.05
N CYS A 287 -6.53 -30.60 0.51
CA CYS A 287 -5.33 -30.36 -0.31
C CYS A 287 -4.14 -31.06 0.34
N THR A 288 -3.44 -31.90 -0.42
CA THR A 288 -2.27 -32.63 0.08
C THR A 288 -1.01 -31.85 -0.23
N ILE A 289 -0.20 -31.56 0.78
CA ILE A 289 1.09 -30.86 0.62
C ILE A 289 2.22 -31.90 0.72
N PRO A 290 2.93 -32.23 -0.38
CA PRO A 290 4.16 -33.01 -0.30
C PRO A 290 5.12 -32.39 0.71
N THR A 291 5.55 -33.21 1.67
CA THR A 291 6.30 -32.74 2.85
C THR A 291 7.46 -33.67 3.15
N VAL A 292 8.62 -33.10 3.45
CA VAL A 292 9.76 -33.81 4.06
C VAL A 292 10.09 -33.10 5.37
N ASN A 293 9.92 -33.79 6.49
CA ASN A 293 10.21 -33.28 7.83
C ASN A 293 11.40 -34.02 8.44
N LEU A 294 12.36 -33.26 8.97
CA LEU A 294 13.52 -33.78 9.70
C LEU A 294 13.64 -33.02 11.01
N LEU A 295 13.21 -33.65 12.11
CA LEU A 295 13.34 -33.12 13.46
C LEU A 295 14.44 -33.89 14.21
N GLN A 296 15.45 -33.18 14.69
CA GLN A 296 16.57 -33.70 15.48
C GLN A 296 16.68 -32.94 16.81
N ALA A 297 17.51 -33.40 17.72
CA ALA A 297 17.63 -32.80 19.05
C ALA A 297 18.13 -31.34 19.04
N ASP A 298 18.87 -30.96 18.01
CA ASP A 298 19.54 -29.66 17.85
C ASP A 298 19.21 -28.97 16.52
N SER A 299 18.30 -29.52 15.71
CA SER A 299 17.89 -28.92 14.45
C SER A 299 16.50 -29.35 14.03
N TRP A 300 15.86 -28.50 13.22
CA TRP A 300 14.63 -28.82 12.54
C TRP A 300 14.66 -28.31 11.11
N ARG A 301 14.24 -29.16 10.18
CA ARG A 301 14.05 -28.81 8.78
C ARG A 301 12.72 -29.34 8.28
N VAL A 302 11.97 -28.48 7.61
CA VAL A 302 10.76 -28.87 6.88
C VAL A 302 10.84 -28.37 5.45
N ARG A 303 10.47 -29.24 4.50
CA ARG A 303 10.31 -28.89 3.08
C ARG A 303 8.87 -29.11 2.69
N LEU A 304 8.29 -28.16 1.96
CA LEU A 304 6.92 -28.18 1.48
C LEU A 304 6.90 -27.91 -0.02
N ALA A 305 6.06 -28.62 -0.77
CA ALA A 305 5.71 -28.27 -2.14
C ALA A 305 4.25 -27.83 -2.19
N LEU A 306 3.99 -26.53 -2.31
CA LEU A 306 2.66 -25.95 -2.30
C LEU A 306 2.06 -25.97 -3.72
N PRO A 307 1.02 -26.77 -3.99
CA PRO A 307 0.43 -26.90 -5.33
C PRO A 307 -0.34 -25.63 -5.69
N LEU A 308 0.20 -24.85 -6.63
CA LEU A 308 -0.34 -23.54 -7.01
C LEU A 308 -1.80 -23.64 -7.46
N LYS A 309 -2.11 -24.64 -8.30
CA LYS A 309 -3.47 -24.85 -8.82
C LYS A 309 -4.48 -25.23 -7.74
N GLU A 310 -4.14 -26.11 -6.81
CA GLU A 310 -5.08 -26.55 -5.75
C GLU A 310 -5.32 -25.47 -4.70
N LEU A 311 -4.32 -24.59 -4.51
CA LEU A 311 -4.45 -23.42 -3.65
C LEU A 311 -5.17 -22.26 -4.34
N ASN A 312 -5.42 -22.36 -5.66
CA ASN A 312 -5.95 -21.32 -6.53
C ASN A 312 -5.05 -20.07 -6.57
N LEU A 313 -3.75 -20.24 -6.86
CA LEU A 313 -2.74 -19.18 -6.86
C LEU A 313 -1.81 -19.27 -8.09
N PRO A 314 -1.26 -18.15 -8.59
CA PRO A 314 -1.89 -16.82 -8.62
C PRO A 314 -3.03 -16.79 -9.65
N SER A 315 -4.02 -15.89 -9.50
CA SER A 315 -5.14 -15.77 -10.45
C SER A 315 -4.74 -15.04 -11.74
N ASP A 316 -4.25 -13.79 -11.68
CA ASP A 316 -4.07 -12.99 -12.92
C ASP A 316 -2.79 -12.13 -13.04
N ASP A 317 -1.93 -12.03 -12.01
CA ASP A 317 -0.79 -11.07 -12.05
C ASP A 317 0.60 -11.69 -11.76
N ASN A 318 0.71 -13.02 -11.72
CA ASN A 318 1.93 -13.69 -11.23
C ASN A 318 2.37 -13.22 -9.83
N VAL A 319 1.48 -12.64 -9.02
CA VAL A 319 1.77 -12.19 -7.65
C VAL A 319 1.08 -13.13 -6.67
N ILE A 320 1.83 -13.56 -5.66
CA ILE A 320 1.29 -14.24 -4.49
C ILE A 320 1.59 -13.36 -3.27
N TYR A 321 0.54 -12.89 -2.59
CA TYR A 321 0.65 -12.27 -1.29
C TYR A 321 0.95 -13.34 -0.25
N VAL A 322 1.98 -13.12 0.56
CA VAL A 322 2.44 -14.12 1.52
C VAL A 322 2.74 -13.52 2.89
N ASN A 323 2.52 -14.32 3.93
CA ASN A 323 3.24 -14.17 5.18
C ASN A 323 3.69 -15.55 5.66
N PHE A 324 4.99 -15.73 5.81
CA PHE A 324 5.56 -16.91 6.45
C PHE A 324 5.84 -16.57 7.91
N ILE A 325 5.41 -17.43 8.82
CA ILE A 325 5.55 -17.24 10.25
C ILE A 325 6.18 -18.50 10.83
N ARG A 326 7.34 -18.34 11.46
CA ARG A 326 7.84 -19.35 12.40
C ARG A 326 7.03 -19.22 13.68
N ALA A 327 6.00 -20.04 13.83
CA ALA A 327 5.10 -20.05 14.97
C ALA A 327 5.80 -20.66 16.19
N ARG A 328 5.93 -19.86 17.25
CA ARG A 328 6.49 -20.22 18.56
C ARG A 328 5.59 -19.65 19.66
N GLN A 329 4.39 -20.21 19.79
CA GLN A 329 3.34 -19.77 20.72
C GLN A 329 3.32 -20.65 21.99
N TYR A 330 4.44 -20.64 22.70
CA TYR A 330 4.64 -21.26 24.01
C TYR A 330 5.36 -20.26 24.92
N GLU A 331 5.44 -20.53 26.23
CA GLU A 331 5.83 -19.55 27.25
C GLU A 331 7.19 -18.85 27.00
N SER A 332 8.19 -19.59 26.51
CA SER A 332 9.52 -19.08 26.15
C SER A 332 9.66 -18.68 24.68
N GLY A 333 8.64 -18.92 23.87
CA GLY A 333 8.67 -18.78 22.43
C GLY A 333 8.41 -17.35 21.96
N ALA A 334 9.10 -16.95 20.90
CA ALA A 334 8.85 -15.70 20.20
C ALA A 334 8.67 -15.99 18.70
N SER A 335 7.45 -15.79 18.20
CA SER A 335 7.15 -16.05 16.79
C SER A 335 7.86 -15.04 15.89
N ALA A 336 8.36 -15.51 14.76
CA ALA A 336 9.06 -14.70 13.78
C ALA A 336 8.26 -14.60 12.49
N TYR A 337 8.23 -13.43 11.88
CA TYR A 337 7.36 -13.05 10.78
C TYR A 337 8.18 -12.59 9.59
N PHE A 338 7.81 -13.06 8.41
CA PHE A 338 8.32 -12.57 7.14
C PHE A 338 7.87 -11.13 6.90
N SER A 339 6.59 -10.84 7.18
CA SER A 339 6.04 -9.48 7.17
C SER A 339 5.42 -9.16 8.54
N PRO A 340 5.83 -8.06 9.21
CA PRO A 340 5.25 -7.66 10.49
C PRO A 340 3.78 -7.25 10.33
N ILE A 341 2.95 -7.67 11.31
CA ILE A 341 1.49 -7.51 11.27
C ILE A 341 0.96 -6.46 12.26
N PHE A 342 1.79 -5.98 13.19
CA PHE A 342 1.52 -4.95 14.20
C PHE A 342 0.30 -5.22 15.11
N THR A 343 -0.05 -6.49 15.26
CA THR A 343 -1.08 -7.00 16.17
C THR A 343 -0.66 -8.39 16.68
N ARG A 344 -1.32 -8.87 17.73
CA ARG A 344 -1.15 -10.24 18.23
C ARG A 344 -2.03 -11.25 17.48
N ASN A 345 -3.07 -10.77 16.81
CA ASN A 345 -4.03 -11.61 16.09
C ASN A 345 -3.70 -11.59 14.59
N HIS A 346 -3.25 -12.72 14.03
CA HIS A 346 -2.87 -12.79 12.61
C HIS A 346 -4.03 -12.39 11.67
N ALA A 347 -5.29 -12.71 12.01
CA ALA A 347 -6.45 -12.38 11.19
C ALA A 347 -6.66 -10.86 11.04
N GLU A 348 -6.35 -10.09 12.09
CA GLU A 348 -6.43 -8.63 12.07
C GLU A 348 -5.29 -7.98 11.29
N GLY A 349 -4.19 -8.70 11.06
CA GLY A 349 -2.98 -8.17 10.46
C GLY A 349 -2.69 -8.68 9.05
N ILE A 350 -3.48 -9.60 8.51
CA ILE A 350 -3.17 -10.29 7.25
C ILE A 350 -3.20 -9.39 6.01
N TYR A 351 -3.85 -8.23 6.10
CA TYR A 351 -3.77 -7.18 5.07
C TYR A 351 -2.32 -6.67 4.85
N ARG A 352 -1.40 -7.01 5.77
CA ARG A 352 0.03 -6.70 5.72
C ARG A 352 0.89 -7.80 5.11
N MET A 353 0.31 -8.82 4.49
CA MET A 353 1.09 -9.81 3.72
C MET A 353 2.08 -9.11 2.78
N GLY A 354 3.31 -9.63 2.75
CA GLY A 354 4.28 -9.28 1.73
C GLY A 354 3.86 -9.85 0.38
N SER A 355 4.73 -9.78 -0.62
CA SER A 355 4.43 -10.30 -1.96
C SER A 355 5.62 -11.01 -2.58
N LEU A 356 5.35 -12.14 -3.21
CA LEU A 356 6.24 -12.84 -4.14
C LEU A 356 5.73 -12.57 -5.55
N VAL A 357 6.52 -11.86 -6.33
CA VAL A 357 6.27 -11.62 -7.75
C VAL A 357 7.00 -12.71 -8.54
N LEU A 358 6.25 -13.64 -9.12
CA LEU A 358 6.80 -14.75 -9.88
C LEU A 358 7.28 -14.24 -11.23
N LEU A 359 8.58 -14.38 -11.49
CA LEU A 359 9.18 -14.03 -12.77
C LEU A 359 9.30 -15.27 -13.65
N ASP A 360 9.19 -15.09 -14.95
CA ASP A 360 9.55 -16.12 -15.91
C ASP A 360 11.00 -16.58 -15.72
N TYR A 361 11.26 -17.84 -16.01
CA TYR A 361 12.61 -18.37 -16.09
C TYR A 361 13.46 -17.54 -17.08
N GLN A 362 14.74 -17.36 -16.75
CA GLN A 362 15.70 -16.68 -17.61
C GLN A 362 16.81 -17.66 -18.02
N PRO A 363 16.91 -18.01 -19.31
CA PRO A 363 18.09 -18.71 -19.82
C PRO A 363 19.33 -17.77 -19.83
N ASP A 364 20.52 -18.35 -20.04
CA ASP A 364 21.83 -17.66 -19.99
C ASP A 364 21.90 -16.38 -20.86
N THR A 365 21.17 -16.37 -21.97
CA THR A 365 20.89 -15.16 -22.74
C THR A 365 19.40 -15.08 -23.01
N ARG A 366 18.77 -13.97 -22.64
CA ARG A 366 17.35 -13.72 -22.88
C ARG A 366 17.17 -12.41 -23.63
N THR A 367 16.67 -12.50 -24.85
CA THR A 367 16.02 -11.36 -25.50
C THR A 367 14.63 -11.20 -24.90
N LEU A 368 14.37 -10.03 -24.33
CA LEU A 368 13.08 -9.62 -23.83
C LEU A 368 12.29 -9.07 -25.00
N ASP A 369 11.18 -9.72 -25.32
CA ASP A 369 10.25 -9.18 -26.29
C ASP A 369 9.61 -7.90 -25.73
N ILE A 370 10.11 -6.76 -26.22
CA ILE A 370 9.59 -5.42 -25.94
C ILE A 370 8.86 -4.83 -27.15
N ASN A 371 9.02 -5.51 -28.30
CA ASN A 371 8.22 -5.23 -29.48
C ASN A 371 6.81 -5.80 -29.27
N GLY A 372 6.67 -6.92 -28.56
CA GLY A 372 5.40 -7.48 -28.07
C GLY A 372 4.33 -7.67 -29.14
N ALA A 373 4.72 -7.70 -30.41
CA ALA A 373 3.93 -7.31 -31.58
C ALA A 373 3.66 -5.80 -31.71
N LEU A 374 4.61 -5.07 -32.28
CA LEU A 374 4.37 -3.79 -33.00
C LEU A 374 3.45 -3.99 -34.23
N LEU A 375 2.92 -5.21 -34.42
CA LEU A 375 1.94 -5.63 -35.41
C LEU A 375 0.50 -5.58 -34.89
N ASP A 376 0.26 -5.50 -33.57
CA ASP A 376 -1.08 -5.48 -32.96
C ASP A 376 -1.60 -4.05 -32.66
N GLY A 377 -0.71 -3.07 -32.73
CA GLY A 377 -1.03 -1.65 -32.65
C GLY A 377 -1.53 -1.14 -34.01
N HIS A 378 -2.63 -0.39 -34.01
CA HIS A 378 -3.20 0.23 -35.20
C HIS A 378 -3.70 1.63 -34.88
N GLY A 379 -3.13 2.62 -35.55
CA GLY A 379 -3.47 4.03 -35.31
C GLY A 379 -3.08 4.45 -33.90
N GLU A 380 -4.02 4.99 -33.13
CA GLU A 380 -3.77 5.48 -31.75
C GLU A 380 -3.70 4.36 -30.70
N LYS A 381 -4.06 3.11 -31.06
CA LYS A 381 -3.94 1.97 -30.15
C LYS A 381 -2.49 1.49 -30.10
N LEU A 382 -1.85 1.69 -28.96
CA LEU A 382 -0.47 1.25 -28.74
C LEU A 382 -0.35 -0.28 -28.62
N PRO A 383 0.83 -0.85 -28.93
CA PRO A 383 1.12 -2.26 -28.69
C PRO A 383 1.01 -2.60 -27.20
N HIS A 384 0.74 -3.86 -26.89
CA HIS A 384 0.60 -4.31 -25.51
C HIS A 384 1.85 -3.99 -24.67
N GLY A 385 1.64 -3.45 -23.47
CA GLY A 385 2.72 -3.06 -22.54
C GLY A 385 3.29 -1.65 -22.75
N TRP A 386 2.94 -0.95 -23.83
CA TRP A 386 3.32 0.45 -24.04
C TRP A 386 2.26 1.41 -23.47
N ALA A 387 2.72 2.46 -22.78
CA ALA A 387 1.86 3.46 -22.18
C ALA A 387 2.37 4.89 -22.39
N ILE A 388 1.44 5.81 -22.67
CA ILE A 388 1.67 7.26 -22.67
C ILE A 388 1.70 7.73 -21.21
N ASN A 389 2.66 8.57 -20.85
CA ASN A 389 2.64 9.21 -19.54
C ASN A 389 1.58 10.33 -19.53
N PRO A 390 0.58 10.26 -18.64
CA PRO A 390 -0.53 11.21 -18.64
C PRO A 390 -0.11 12.64 -18.32
N ALA A 391 1.04 12.86 -17.65
CA ALA A 391 1.57 14.19 -17.39
C ALA A 391 2.19 14.85 -18.64
N TYR A 392 2.56 14.04 -19.64
CA TYR A 392 3.24 14.49 -20.85
C TYR A 392 2.60 13.83 -22.08
N PRO A 393 1.33 14.17 -22.35
CA PRO A 393 0.60 13.58 -23.46
C PRO A 393 1.22 14.06 -24.77
N GLY A 394 1.52 13.11 -25.65
CA GLY A 394 1.85 13.35 -27.05
C GLY A 394 0.85 12.64 -27.94
N LYS A 395 0.85 13.01 -29.23
CA LYS A 395 0.17 12.18 -30.22
C LYS A 395 1.07 10.99 -30.51
N VAL A 396 0.57 9.79 -30.24
CA VAL A 396 1.33 8.56 -30.43
C VAL A 396 0.52 7.63 -31.32
N THR A 397 1.15 7.12 -32.36
CA THR A 397 0.54 6.13 -33.24
C THR A 397 1.46 4.94 -33.42
N ALA A 398 0.89 3.76 -33.60
CA ALA A 398 1.62 2.54 -33.88
C ALA A 398 1.10 1.91 -35.17
N ASP A 399 2.03 1.54 -36.06
CA ASP A 399 1.71 0.83 -37.30
C ASP A 399 2.95 0.06 -37.79
N ASN A 400 2.72 -1.11 -38.38
CA ASN A 400 3.72 -1.91 -39.10
C ASN A 400 5.10 -2.03 -38.44
N GLY A 401 5.18 -2.39 -37.15
CA GLY A 401 6.50 -2.56 -36.55
C GLY A 401 7.12 -1.26 -36.02
N ALA A 402 6.38 -0.15 -35.95
CA ALA A 402 6.91 1.14 -35.54
C ALA A 402 5.96 1.95 -34.65
N ILE A 403 6.53 2.79 -33.78
CA ILE A 403 5.82 3.78 -32.97
C ILE A 403 6.25 5.18 -33.43
N GLN A 404 5.29 6.02 -33.79
CA GLN A 404 5.48 7.44 -34.07
C GLN A 404 5.01 8.26 -32.88
N ILE A 405 5.86 9.16 -32.41
CA ILE A 405 5.61 10.10 -31.32
C ILE A 405 5.71 11.52 -31.89
N GLU A 406 4.72 12.35 -31.59
CA GLU A 406 4.70 13.77 -31.92
C GLU A 406 4.43 14.58 -30.66
N ALA A 407 5.36 15.47 -30.32
CA ALA A 407 5.24 16.34 -29.15
C ALA A 407 4.44 17.60 -29.48
N PRO A 408 3.52 18.03 -28.61
CA PRO A 408 2.78 19.26 -28.81
C PRO A 408 3.70 20.50 -28.67
N GLU A 409 3.22 21.66 -29.11
CA GLU A 409 4.02 22.90 -29.18
C GLU A 409 4.62 23.35 -27.83
N LYS A 410 3.92 23.07 -26.72
CA LYS A 410 4.24 23.59 -25.39
C LYS A 410 4.51 22.52 -24.34
N SER A 411 4.56 21.25 -24.73
CA SER A 411 4.82 20.13 -23.81
C SER A 411 5.64 19.05 -24.50
N LEU A 412 6.39 18.30 -23.72
CA LEU A 412 7.06 17.11 -24.21
C LEU A 412 6.05 15.96 -24.38
N ALA A 413 6.38 14.99 -25.22
CA ALA A 413 5.70 13.70 -25.29
C ALA A 413 6.56 12.62 -24.64
N TYR A 414 5.94 11.73 -23.86
CA TYR A 414 6.64 10.65 -23.17
C TYR A 414 5.87 9.34 -23.27
N ILE A 415 6.55 8.31 -23.74
CA ILE A 415 6.05 6.92 -23.71
C ILE A 415 7.01 6.01 -22.96
N HIS A 416 6.48 4.92 -22.43
CA HIS A 416 7.29 3.91 -21.77
C HIS A 416 6.73 2.51 -21.95
N PHE A 417 7.63 1.54 -21.80
CA PHE A 417 7.34 0.13 -21.69
C PHE A 417 7.98 -0.38 -20.40
N GLU A 418 7.23 -1.14 -19.61
CA GLU A 418 7.71 -1.73 -18.37
C GLU A 418 7.53 -3.24 -18.40
N LYS A 419 8.58 -3.98 -18.01
CA LYS A 419 8.52 -5.44 -17.93
C LYS A 419 9.31 -5.95 -16.74
N LEU A 420 8.69 -6.89 -16.03
CA LEU A 420 9.30 -7.61 -14.94
C LEU A 420 10.39 -8.53 -15.49
N PHE A 421 11.58 -8.46 -14.90
CA PHE A 421 12.73 -9.27 -15.30
C PHE A 421 13.78 -9.26 -14.20
N ARG A 422 14.55 -10.34 -14.05
CA ARG A 422 15.70 -10.35 -13.15
C ARG A 422 16.97 -9.96 -13.90
N ALA A 423 17.86 -9.19 -13.28
CA ALA A 423 19.26 -9.13 -13.67
C ALA A 423 20.12 -9.04 -12.42
N ASP A 424 21.08 -9.95 -12.30
CA ASP A 424 21.97 -10.06 -11.16
C ASP A 424 23.21 -9.16 -11.38
N PRO A 425 23.90 -8.76 -10.30
CA PRO A 425 25.20 -8.10 -10.37
C PRO A 425 26.17 -8.82 -11.33
N GLY A 426 26.78 -8.06 -12.24
CA GLY A 426 27.63 -8.56 -13.32
C GLY A 426 26.91 -8.79 -14.66
N ASP A 427 25.60 -9.06 -14.65
CA ASP A 427 24.85 -9.32 -15.89
C ASP A 427 24.93 -8.12 -16.84
N LYS A 428 25.07 -8.39 -18.13
CA LYS A 428 25.06 -7.36 -19.16
C LYS A 428 23.65 -7.17 -19.69
N ILE A 429 23.20 -5.93 -19.72
CA ILE A 429 21.94 -5.53 -20.33
C ILE A 429 22.27 -4.71 -21.58
N ILE A 430 21.78 -5.21 -22.71
CA ILE A 430 21.97 -4.61 -24.03
C ILE A 430 20.60 -4.10 -24.48
N PHE A 431 20.53 -2.83 -24.84
CA PHE A 431 19.34 -2.19 -25.35
C PHE A 431 19.63 -1.64 -26.74
N GLU A 432 18.90 -2.14 -27.73
CA GLU A 432 19.01 -1.74 -29.13
C GLU A 432 17.68 -1.17 -29.62
N TYR A 433 17.73 -0.17 -30.48
CA TYR A 433 16.54 0.37 -31.16
C TYR A 433 16.95 1.19 -32.39
N THR A 434 16.02 1.37 -33.31
CA THR A 434 16.16 2.27 -34.46
C THR A 434 15.29 3.49 -34.26
N SER A 435 15.81 4.69 -34.60
CA SER A 435 15.02 5.93 -34.53
C SER A 435 15.30 6.93 -35.65
N SER A 436 14.31 7.75 -35.97
CA SER A 436 14.39 8.94 -36.84
C SER A 436 13.39 9.99 -36.38
N GLY A 437 13.52 11.25 -36.84
CA GLY A 437 12.54 12.29 -36.54
C GLY A 437 13.10 13.71 -36.65
N THR A 438 12.48 14.63 -35.93
CA THR A 438 12.84 16.06 -35.95
C THR A 438 12.91 16.62 -34.53
N GLY A 439 13.71 17.66 -34.33
CA GLY A 439 13.88 18.31 -33.03
C GLY A 439 14.73 17.49 -32.05
N ASP A 440 14.59 17.78 -30.75
CA ASP A 440 15.33 17.08 -29.71
C ASP A 440 14.48 15.95 -29.09
N GLY A 441 15.14 14.85 -28.72
CA GLY A 441 14.51 13.73 -28.03
C GLY A 441 15.52 12.96 -27.19
N GLY A 442 15.08 11.86 -26.58
CA GLY A 442 15.97 10.99 -25.81
C GLY A 442 15.37 9.63 -25.50
N CYS A 443 16.23 8.69 -25.10
CA CYS A 443 15.85 7.40 -24.57
C CYS A 443 16.40 7.22 -23.15
N ALA A 444 15.71 6.43 -22.34
CA ALA A 444 16.22 5.99 -21.04
C ALA A 444 15.85 4.54 -20.78
N ILE A 445 16.78 3.79 -20.18
CA ILE A 445 16.47 2.54 -19.50
C ILE A 445 16.62 2.76 -18.00
N ASN A 446 15.53 2.54 -17.28
CA ASN A 446 15.47 2.63 -15.83
C ASN A 446 15.39 1.22 -15.28
N LEU A 447 16.20 0.92 -14.28
CA LEU A 447 16.18 -0.34 -13.56
C LEU A 447 15.65 -0.11 -12.17
N PHE A 448 14.83 -1.05 -11.73
CA PHE A 448 14.15 -0.99 -10.45
C PHE A 448 14.40 -2.25 -9.63
N HIS A 449 14.47 -2.06 -8.32
CA HIS A 449 14.42 -3.13 -7.33
C HIS A 449 13.21 -2.86 -6.45
N GLY A 450 12.19 -3.75 -6.46
CA GLY A 450 10.98 -3.47 -5.71
C GLY A 450 10.18 -2.32 -6.31
N GLN A 451 9.95 -1.29 -5.53
CA GLN A 451 9.33 -0.02 -5.96
C GLN A 451 10.37 1.11 -6.08
N VAL A 452 11.65 0.79 -5.84
CA VAL A 452 12.73 1.79 -5.79
C VAL A 452 13.44 1.81 -7.14
N ASN A 453 13.45 2.98 -7.76
CA ASN A 453 14.30 3.27 -8.92
C ASN A 453 15.75 3.39 -8.45
N PHE A 454 16.67 2.61 -9.01
CA PHE A 454 18.05 2.55 -8.49
C PHE A 454 19.12 2.87 -9.53
N ILE A 455 18.90 2.55 -10.82
CA ILE A 455 19.81 2.92 -11.90
C ILE A 455 19.03 3.51 -13.07
N LYS A 456 19.36 4.75 -13.40
CA LYS A 456 18.91 5.42 -14.62
C LYS A 456 20.10 5.52 -15.56
N THR A 457 20.11 4.69 -16.60
CA THR A 457 21.05 4.89 -17.70
C THR A 457 20.37 5.79 -18.72
N LEU A 458 20.78 7.06 -18.72
CA LEU A 458 20.33 8.05 -19.69
C LEU A 458 21.39 8.14 -20.79
N THR A 459 21.20 7.39 -21.86
CA THR A 459 21.94 7.66 -23.08
C THR A 459 21.35 8.92 -23.71
N HIS A 460 22.11 10.02 -23.67
CA HIS A 460 21.92 11.16 -24.55
C HIS A 460 22.21 10.74 -26.00
N GLY A 461 21.44 9.81 -26.55
CA GLY A 461 21.30 9.70 -27.99
C GLY A 461 20.36 10.82 -28.41
N LYS A 462 20.74 11.63 -29.41
CA LYS A 462 19.82 12.51 -30.12
C LYS A 462 19.05 11.63 -31.12
N PRO A 463 17.89 11.06 -30.78
CA PRO A 463 17.23 10.07 -31.63
C PRO A 463 16.36 10.77 -32.70
N GLY A 464 16.17 12.10 -32.58
CA GLY A 464 15.38 12.95 -33.47
C GLY A 464 16.16 13.53 -34.66
N THR A 465 17.01 12.75 -35.32
CA THR A 465 17.59 13.17 -36.60
C THR A 465 16.70 12.70 -37.75
N GLU A 466 16.58 13.48 -38.83
CA GLU A 466 15.75 13.12 -39.99
C GLU A 466 16.18 11.78 -40.61
N GLU A 467 17.47 11.48 -40.54
CA GLU A 467 18.04 10.19 -40.94
C GLU A 467 17.81 9.12 -39.87
N GLU A 468 17.42 7.93 -40.34
CA GLU A 468 17.27 6.73 -39.53
C GLU A 468 18.61 6.25 -38.96
N ARG A 469 18.64 5.99 -37.65
CA ARG A 469 19.83 5.59 -36.92
C ARG A 469 19.54 4.42 -36.01
N ARG A 470 20.41 3.42 -36.05
CA ARG A 470 20.42 2.32 -35.08
C ARG A 470 21.25 2.72 -33.87
N HIS A 471 20.71 2.46 -32.69
CA HIS A 471 21.30 2.73 -31.40
C HIS A 471 21.60 1.43 -30.67
N HIS A 472 22.73 1.42 -29.97
CA HIS A 472 23.17 0.32 -29.14
C HIS A 472 23.63 0.88 -27.79
N VAL A 473 23.04 0.38 -26.71
CA VAL A 473 23.33 0.79 -25.34
C VAL A 473 23.61 -0.47 -24.54
N GLU A 474 24.87 -0.67 -24.17
CA GLU A 474 25.28 -1.76 -23.28
C GLU A 474 25.60 -1.19 -21.91
N PHE A 475 25.11 -1.83 -20.86
CA PHE A 475 25.59 -1.59 -19.51
C PHE A 475 25.71 -2.90 -18.74
N THR A 476 26.68 -2.94 -17.83
CA THR A 476 26.89 -4.06 -16.91
C THR A 476 26.23 -3.72 -15.59
N MET A 477 25.43 -4.63 -15.05
CA MET A 477 24.89 -4.54 -13.70
C MET A 477 26.05 -4.37 -12.71
N PRO A 478 26.06 -3.30 -11.90
CA PRO A 478 27.14 -3.07 -10.95
C PRO A 478 27.35 -4.24 -9.98
N PRO A 479 28.57 -4.43 -9.44
CA PRO A 479 28.87 -5.51 -8.52
C PRO A 479 28.13 -5.37 -7.17
N LEU A 480 28.03 -6.48 -6.43
CA LEU A 480 27.35 -6.57 -5.13
C LEU A 480 27.86 -5.55 -4.09
N GLU A 481 29.15 -5.20 -4.16
CA GLU A 481 29.78 -4.20 -3.29
C GLU A 481 29.22 -2.79 -3.49
N THR A 482 28.66 -2.52 -4.68
CA THR A 482 28.02 -1.24 -5.01
C THR A 482 26.49 -1.32 -4.80
N PHE A 483 25.87 -2.48 -5.01
CA PHE A 483 24.42 -2.68 -4.82
C PHE A 483 24.10 -4.06 -4.24
N SER A 484 23.39 -4.09 -3.12
CA SER A 484 23.02 -5.33 -2.43
C SER A 484 21.91 -6.15 -3.11
N TYR A 485 21.37 -5.69 -4.25
CA TYR A 485 20.12 -6.23 -4.81
C TYR A 485 20.13 -6.35 -6.35
N PRO A 486 19.49 -7.38 -6.92
CA PRO A 486 19.32 -7.52 -8.37
C PRO A 486 18.28 -6.52 -8.93
N ALA A 487 18.37 -6.21 -10.22
CA ALA A 487 17.25 -5.57 -10.94
C ALA A 487 16.08 -6.54 -11.01
N THR A 488 14.85 -6.04 -10.83
CA THR A 488 13.63 -6.85 -10.79
C THR A 488 12.59 -6.45 -11.83
N HIS A 489 12.69 -5.25 -12.36
CA HIS A 489 12.01 -4.83 -13.58
C HIS A 489 12.74 -3.68 -14.26
N PHE A 490 12.53 -3.52 -15.57
CA PHE A 490 13.07 -2.39 -16.33
C PHE A 490 11.92 -1.58 -16.88
N ARG A 491 12.18 -0.28 -17.05
CA ARG A 491 11.37 0.62 -17.85
C ARG A 491 12.21 1.24 -18.94
N VAL A 492 11.91 0.91 -20.19
CA VAL A 492 12.39 1.66 -21.34
C VAL A 492 11.47 2.85 -21.55
N SER A 493 12.02 4.01 -21.86
CA SER A 493 11.24 5.22 -22.08
C SER A 493 11.83 6.05 -23.21
N PHE A 494 10.94 6.68 -23.96
CA PHE A 494 11.29 7.59 -25.04
C PHE A 494 10.59 8.92 -24.81
N LEU A 495 11.33 10.00 -25.00
CA LEU A 495 10.86 11.37 -24.84
C LEU A 495 11.14 12.19 -26.10
N VAL A 496 10.21 13.08 -26.42
CA VAL A 496 10.32 14.04 -27.52
C VAL A 496 10.02 15.42 -26.97
N TRP A 497 10.93 16.37 -27.19
CA TRP A 497 10.77 17.76 -26.75
C TRP A 497 9.75 18.50 -27.63
N PRO A 498 9.18 19.63 -27.16
CA PRO A 498 8.13 20.35 -27.87
C PRO A 498 8.45 20.63 -29.34
N ASN A 499 7.46 20.46 -30.23
CA ASN A 499 7.58 20.55 -31.69
C ASN A 499 8.48 19.48 -32.36
N GLY A 500 8.94 18.48 -31.62
CA GLY A 500 9.71 17.37 -32.15
C GLY A 500 8.85 16.20 -32.59
N THR A 501 9.47 15.31 -33.38
CA THR A 501 8.90 14.01 -33.74
C THR A 501 9.94 12.90 -33.53
N MET A 502 9.48 11.68 -33.27
CA MET A 502 10.32 10.50 -33.19
C MET A 502 9.57 9.28 -33.70
N LYS A 503 10.14 8.59 -34.68
CA LYS A 503 9.75 7.25 -35.11
C LYS A 503 10.70 6.25 -34.48
N LEU A 504 10.15 5.16 -33.94
CA LEU A 504 10.89 4.08 -33.28
C LEU A 504 10.56 2.74 -33.92
N SER A 505 11.56 1.90 -34.15
CA SER A 505 11.41 0.51 -34.61
C SER A 505 12.54 -0.37 -34.05
N ASP A 506 12.45 -1.67 -34.31
CA ASP A 506 13.49 -2.65 -33.99
C ASP A 506 13.98 -2.60 -32.53
N ILE A 507 13.05 -2.39 -31.61
CA ILE A 507 13.39 -2.19 -30.19
C ILE A 507 13.66 -3.57 -29.57
N GLU A 508 14.85 -3.78 -29.00
CA GLU A 508 15.24 -5.03 -28.34
C GLU A 508 15.96 -4.76 -27.01
N VAL A 509 15.63 -5.53 -25.96
CA VAL A 509 16.43 -5.60 -24.72
C VAL A 509 16.92 -7.03 -24.54
N THR A 510 18.23 -7.23 -24.45
CA THR A 510 18.85 -8.53 -24.17
C THR A 510 19.54 -8.51 -22.82
N VAL A 511 19.33 -9.54 -22.01
CA VAL A 511 20.10 -9.78 -20.78
C VAL A 511 21.04 -10.96 -21.03
N LYS A 512 22.34 -10.75 -20.85
CA LYS A 512 23.38 -11.77 -20.91
C LYS A 512 23.90 -12.02 -19.50
N LYS A 513 23.77 -13.26 -19.02
CA LYS A 513 24.35 -13.68 -17.75
C LYS A 513 25.87 -13.61 -17.82
N THR A 514 26.49 -13.25 -16.70
CA THR A 514 27.94 -13.37 -16.57
C THR A 514 28.29 -14.87 -16.49
N ASP A 515 29.26 -15.33 -17.27
CA ASP A 515 29.72 -16.72 -17.20
C ASP A 515 30.13 -17.06 -15.77
N ALA A 516 29.63 -18.18 -15.24
CA ALA A 516 29.89 -18.64 -13.87
C ALA A 516 31.38 -18.98 -13.59
N GLY A 517 32.27 -18.76 -14.56
CA GLY A 517 33.72 -19.02 -14.49
C GLY A 517 34.59 -17.80 -14.14
N GLU A 518 34.02 -16.60 -14.00
CA GLU A 518 34.76 -15.38 -13.61
C GLU A 518 34.29 -14.79 -12.25
N LYS A 519 34.06 -15.66 -11.25
CA LYS A 519 33.91 -15.24 -9.85
C LYS A 519 35.08 -15.68 -9.00
#